data_AF-A0A929GJK8-F1
#
_entry.id   AF-A0A929GJK8-F1
#
_cell.length_a   1.000
_cell.length_b   1.000
_cell.length_c   1.000
_cell.angle_alpha   90.00
_cell.angle_beta   90.00
_cell.angle_gamma   90.00
#
_symmetry.space_group_name_H-M   'P 1'
#
loop_
_entity.id
_entity.type
_entity.pdbx_description
1 polymer ?
#
loop_
_entity_poly.entity_id
_entity_poly.type
_entity_poly.pdbx_seq_one_letter_code
_entity_poly.pdbx_strand_id
1 'polypeptide(L)'
;MIGNSKFQVQKSFLKWLIVLIVMGALGWNVATAGPYSVSAHGDGTYGVNRSSMSIEQGHGYAKGNCGHCHEQHASVGGAEPDPASGAPDKFALFFTLWVNQQCGVCVSCHRAPGTSKQVNMPYQYSYSNKFGGDSSLTCPANIRAAFRFIDTTGVPQLICGSTTGSAHYLSDITAFLQGRWGFNNTLGCVNPCSGCHNPHKAQRHNYPMGSKGTSPLSLPSTHDGDWNVYGAETNERMNSYTYQAPYRYGSTSTYEPNGDVISNGSNMPDYVTFCMDCHNTSYDTQMNSAQRNSFTNNWLGLYIRNPDWNTSPHGNADGAKSDSTKRKAPYTANKNYVLSCTDCHEAHGSPNGLLMRKEVNGSSTVAFTAWADRASWLSLCQRCHTIGSGHKGSNPCYICHSHYPSAAQPF
;
A
#
# COMPACT_ATOMS: atom_id res chain seq x y z
N MET A 1 49.51 -5.32 67.80
CA MET A 1 48.68 -4.39 67.00
C MET A 1 48.94 -4.59 65.50
N ILE A 2 48.44 -5.65 64.87
CA ILE A 2 48.29 -5.71 63.40
C ILE A 2 47.15 -6.69 63.14
N GLY A 3 46.02 -6.22 62.59
CA GLY A 3 44.94 -7.12 62.21
C GLY A 3 43.58 -6.47 62.20
N ASN A 4 43.34 -5.53 61.27
CA ASN A 4 41.95 -5.22 60.87
C ASN A 4 41.79 -4.50 59.52
N SER A 5 42.88 -4.09 58.85
CA SER A 5 42.77 -3.34 57.58
C SER A 5 42.52 -4.21 56.34
N LYS A 6 42.91 -5.50 56.34
CA LYS A 6 42.79 -6.37 55.15
C LYS A 6 41.36 -6.81 54.84
N PHE A 7 40.49 -6.92 55.84
CA PHE A 7 39.10 -7.40 55.65
C PHE A 7 38.13 -6.33 55.11
N GLN A 8 38.42 -5.05 55.32
CA GLN A 8 37.57 -3.94 54.85
C GLN A 8 37.79 -3.63 53.35
N VAL A 9 39.02 -3.78 52.86
CA VAL A 9 39.36 -3.56 51.44
C VAL A 9 38.67 -4.60 50.54
N GLN A 10 38.59 -5.87 50.97
CA GLN A 10 37.92 -6.93 50.20
C GLN A 10 36.41 -6.72 50.07
N LYS A 11 35.74 -6.16 51.09
CA LYS A 11 34.29 -5.87 51.04
C LYS A 11 33.97 -4.69 50.12
N SER A 12 34.86 -3.70 50.02
CA SER A 12 34.70 -2.57 49.09
C SER A 12 34.93 -3.01 47.64
N PHE A 13 35.98 -3.79 47.38
CA PHE A 13 36.28 -4.31 46.05
C PHE A 13 35.18 -5.23 45.52
N LEU A 14 34.62 -6.11 46.36
CA LEU A 14 33.52 -6.99 45.97
C LEU A 14 32.23 -6.22 45.65
N LYS A 15 31.94 -5.12 46.35
CA LYS A 15 30.80 -4.24 46.02
C LYS A 15 30.97 -3.56 44.68
N TRP A 16 32.15 -3.02 44.39
CA TRP A 16 32.44 -2.38 43.10
C TRP A 16 32.45 -3.38 41.94
N LEU A 17 32.94 -4.60 42.18
CA LEU A 17 32.90 -5.69 41.20
C LEU A 17 31.46 -6.13 40.91
N ILE A 18 30.60 -6.25 41.92
CA ILE A 18 29.17 -6.56 41.74
C ILE A 18 28.48 -5.44 40.96
N VAL A 19 28.75 -4.17 41.28
CA VAL A 19 28.19 -3.02 40.54
C VAL A 19 28.65 -3.00 39.08
N LEU A 20 29.93 -3.30 38.81
CA LEU A 20 30.45 -3.40 37.44
C LEU A 20 29.87 -4.61 36.68
N ILE A 21 29.65 -5.75 37.34
CA ILE A 21 29.01 -6.92 36.74
C ILE A 21 27.53 -6.64 36.47
N VAL A 22 26.82 -5.95 37.37
CA VAL A 22 25.42 -5.56 37.17
C VAL A 22 25.30 -4.51 36.06
N MET A 23 26.18 -3.50 36.01
CA MET A 23 26.20 -2.53 34.91
C MET A 23 26.65 -3.16 33.58
N GLY A 24 27.55 -4.15 33.60
CA GLY A 24 27.91 -4.95 32.44
C GLY A 24 26.76 -5.83 31.96
N ALA A 25 26.02 -6.47 32.87
CA ALA A 25 24.86 -7.31 32.55
C ALA A 25 23.64 -6.50 32.09
N LEU A 26 23.48 -5.26 32.58
CA LEU A 26 22.43 -4.33 32.14
C LEU A 26 22.81 -3.56 30.87
N GLY A 27 24.11 -3.38 30.58
CA GLY A 27 24.60 -2.62 29.44
C GLY A 27 24.65 -3.37 28.11
N TRP A 28 24.31 -4.66 28.09
CA TRP A 28 24.41 -5.51 26.88
C TRP A 28 23.10 -5.69 26.13
N ASN A 29 21.99 -5.26 26.71
CA ASN A 29 20.78 -5.00 25.94
C ASN A 29 20.79 -3.52 25.58
N VAL A 30 21.63 -3.14 24.61
CA VAL A 30 21.29 -1.96 23.82
C VAL A 30 19.85 -2.18 23.37
N ALA A 31 18.93 -1.34 23.85
CA ALA A 31 17.59 -1.25 23.33
C ALA A 31 17.72 -0.74 21.89
N THR A 32 18.14 -1.64 21.00
CA THR A 32 18.10 -1.41 19.58
C THR A 32 16.63 -1.21 19.28
N ALA A 33 16.28 -0.12 18.60
CA ALA A 33 14.92 0.10 18.11
C ALA A 33 14.47 -0.99 17.11
N GLY A 34 15.23 -2.09 16.98
CA GLY A 34 15.01 -3.19 16.08
C GLY A 34 14.80 -2.70 14.64
N PRO A 35 13.92 -3.35 13.88
CA PRO A 35 13.62 -2.94 12.51
C PRO A 35 12.88 -1.60 12.39
N TYR A 36 12.49 -0.94 13.50
CA TYR A 36 11.78 0.33 13.44
C TYR A 36 12.66 1.50 13.01
N SER A 37 13.89 1.60 13.48
CA SER A 37 14.80 2.70 13.12
C SER A 37 15.22 2.71 11.64
N VAL A 38 15.01 1.60 10.93
CA VAL A 38 15.23 1.50 9.48
C VAL A 38 13.93 1.62 8.67
N SER A 39 12.79 1.76 9.34
CA SER A 39 11.50 2.04 8.69
C SER A 39 11.39 3.53 8.32
N ALA A 40 10.47 3.85 7.42
CA ALA A 40 10.16 5.22 7.05
C ALA A 40 9.67 6.06 8.23
N HIS A 41 9.04 5.42 9.23
CA HIS A 41 8.47 6.09 10.38
C HIS A 41 9.49 6.30 11.50
N GLY A 42 10.43 5.37 11.67
CA GLY A 42 11.46 5.40 12.72
C GLY A 42 12.78 6.05 12.30
N ASP A 43 12.91 6.49 11.05
CA ASP A 43 14.12 7.13 10.54
C ASP A 43 14.41 8.49 11.21
N GLY A 44 15.65 8.73 11.65
CA GLY A 44 16.03 9.98 12.34
C GLY A 44 16.10 11.23 11.43
N THR A 45 16.09 11.06 10.11
CA THR A 45 16.15 12.13 9.11
C THR A 45 14.77 12.55 8.63
N TYR A 46 13.90 11.59 8.30
CA TYR A 46 12.58 11.85 7.71
C TYR A 46 11.44 11.06 8.37
N GLY A 47 11.65 10.49 9.56
CA GLY A 47 10.63 9.80 10.35
C GLY A 47 9.52 10.71 10.86
N VAL A 48 8.63 10.11 11.66
CA VAL A 48 7.54 10.85 12.31
C VAL A 48 8.13 11.81 13.34
N ASN A 49 7.67 13.06 13.32
CA ASN A 49 8.02 14.10 14.27
C ASN A 49 6.77 14.88 14.67
N ARG A 50 6.25 14.60 15.87
CA ARG A 50 5.32 15.50 16.54
C ARG A 50 6.13 16.56 17.26
N SER A 51 6.12 17.77 16.71
CA SER A 51 6.90 18.90 17.22
C SER A 51 6.70 19.13 18.72
N SER A 52 5.48 18.97 19.24
CA SER A 52 5.12 19.07 20.67
C SER A 52 5.86 18.09 21.59
N MET A 53 6.56 17.10 21.04
CA MET A 53 7.36 16.13 21.80
C MET A 53 8.85 16.23 21.49
N SER A 54 9.23 17.01 20.49
CA SER A 54 10.54 16.89 19.88
C SER A 54 11.66 17.48 20.77
N ILE A 55 12.90 17.07 20.50
CA ILE A 55 14.10 17.65 21.15
C ILE A 55 14.12 19.17 20.94
N GLU A 56 13.70 19.65 19.77
CA GLU A 56 13.66 21.08 19.45
C GLU A 56 12.70 21.88 20.33
N GLN A 57 11.66 21.25 20.91
CA GLN A 57 10.76 21.85 21.90
C GLN A 57 11.17 21.54 23.35
N GLY A 58 12.34 20.93 23.59
CA GLY A 58 12.87 20.68 24.94
C GLY A 58 12.29 19.45 25.64
N HIS A 59 11.59 18.57 24.92
CA HIS A 59 10.91 17.39 25.50
C HIS A 59 11.65 16.07 25.29
N GLY A 60 12.74 16.06 24.53
CA GLY A 60 13.71 14.96 24.51
C GLY A 60 13.42 13.80 23.55
N TYR A 61 12.32 13.81 22.79
CA TYR A 61 12.06 12.78 21.78
C TYR A 61 12.75 13.12 20.47
N ALA A 62 13.70 12.27 20.08
CA ALA A 62 14.32 12.34 18.76
C ALA A 62 13.31 12.00 17.67
N LYS A 63 13.42 12.64 16.51
CA LYS A 63 12.65 12.27 15.30
C LYS A 63 12.74 10.76 15.07
N GLY A 64 11.61 10.16 14.67
CA GLY A 64 11.53 8.72 14.47
C GLY A 64 11.50 7.91 15.77
N ASN A 65 11.45 8.53 16.95
CA ASN A 65 11.18 7.81 18.19
C ASN A 65 9.72 7.28 18.22
N CYS A 66 9.49 6.11 18.82
CA CYS A 66 8.17 5.52 18.96
C CYS A 66 7.16 6.45 19.66
N GLY A 67 7.63 7.35 20.54
CA GLY A 67 6.82 8.37 21.20
C GLY A 67 6.10 9.31 20.24
N HIS A 68 6.62 9.51 19.02
CA HIS A 68 5.91 10.30 18.02
C HIS A 68 4.67 9.61 17.43
N CYS A 69 4.53 8.30 17.63
CA CYS A 69 3.37 7.51 17.22
C CYS A 69 2.54 7.02 18.42
N HIS A 70 3.18 6.90 19.60
CA HIS A 70 2.58 6.35 20.80
C HIS A 70 2.68 7.30 22.00
N GLU A 71 1.57 7.46 22.70
CA GLU A 71 1.41 8.17 23.95
C GLU A 71 1.87 7.29 25.11
N GLN A 72 3.19 7.24 25.27
CA GLN A 72 3.87 6.50 26.33
C GLN A 72 3.65 7.17 27.71
N HIS A 73 3.24 8.43 27.72
CA HIS A 73 3.00 9.21 28.93
C HIS A 73 1.68 9.98 28.79
N ALA A 74 0.89 10.02 29.86
CA ALA A 74 -0.36 10.79 29.89
C ALA A 74 -0.13 12.31 29.73
N SER A 75 1.10 12.80 29.93
CA SER A 75 1.50 14.19 29.65
C SER A 75 3.00 14.30 29.37
N VAL A 76 3.38 15.32 28.60
CA VAL A 76 4.76 15.77 28.38
C VAL A 76 4.80 17.27 28.66
N GLY A 77 5.67 17.70 29.57
CA GLY A 77 5.72 19.11 30.00
C GLY A 77 4.46 19.58 30.73
N GLY A 78 3.68 18.67 31.33
CA GLY A 78 2.47 18.98 32.09
C GLY A 78 1.18 19.08 31.25
N ALA A 79 1.25 18.86 29.94
CA ALA A 79 0.10 18.81 29.04
C ALA A 79 0.16 17.57 28.14
N GLU A 80 -0.98 17.13 27.61
CA GLU A 80 -1.01 16.13 26.55
C GLU A 80 -0.39 16.73 25.27
N PRO A 81 0.56 16.06 24.61
CA PRO A 81 1.17 16.61 23.41
C PRO A 81 0.19 16.65 22.24
N ASP A 82 0.29 17.69 21.40
CA ASP A 82 -0.55 17.77 20.20
C ASP A 82 -0.34 16.59 19.24
N PRO A 83 -1.40 16.00 18.66
CA PRO A 83 -2.81 16.34 18.87
C PRO A 83 -3.33 15.82 20.23
N ALA A 84 -3.88 16.71 21.05
CA ALA A 84 -4.49 16.33 22.33
C ALA A 84 -5.92 15.79 22.12
N SER A 85 -6.23 14.64 22.72
CA SER A 85 -7.56 14.00 22.71
C SER A 85 -8.13 13.70 24.11
N GLY A 86 -7.42 14.08 25.16
CA GLY A 86 -7.74 13.85 26.57
C GLY A 86 -7.33 12.47 27.10
N ALA A 87 -6.98 11.54 26.22
CA ALA A 87 -6.54 10.18 26.55
C ALA A 87 -5.82 9.53 25.35
N PRO A 88 -4.91 8.57 25.60
CA PRO A 88 -4.37 7.72 24.54
C PRO A 88 -5.44 6.83 23.90
N ASP A 89 -5.32 6.60 22.59
CA ASP A 89 -6.18 5.64 21.90
C ASP A 89 -5.67 4.19 22.09
N LYS A 90 -6.30 3.23 21.40
CA LYS A 90 -5.89 1.83 21.37
C LYS A 90 -4.41 1.70 21.00
N PHE A 91 -3.71 0.76 21.65
CA PHE A 91 -2.25 0.58 21.54
C PHE A 91 -1.45 1.83 21.91
N ALA A 92 -2.02 2.66 22.78
CA ALA A 92 -1.46 3.94 23.19
C ALA A 92 -1.14 4.85 22.00
N LEU A 93 -1.94 4.86 20.93
CA LEU A 93 -1.68 5.75 19.80
C LEU A 93 -2.04 7.20 20.13
N PHE A 94 -1.32 8.16 19.56
CA PHE A 94 -1.63 9.59 19.70
C PHE A 94 -2.90 10.02 18.95
N PHE A 95 -3.38 9.17 18.06
CA PHE A 95 -4.56 9.43 17.25
C PHE A 95 -5.36 8.14 17.13
N THR A 96 -6.65 8.29 16.86
CA THR A 96 -7.54 7.13 16.75
C THR A 96 -7.05 6.10 15.76
N LEU A 97 -6.97 4.85 16.21
CA LEU A 97 -6.47 3.73 15.40
C LEU A 97 -7.17 3.68 14.04
N TRP A 98 -8.51 3.66 14.05
CA TRP A 98 -9.35 3.73 12.87
C TRP A 98 -10.80 4.04 13.26
N VAL A 99 -11.48 4.85 12.44
CA VAL A 99 -12.92 5.15 12.58
C VAL A 99 -13.68 4.86 11.29
N ASN A 100 -13.19 5.37 10.15
CA ASN A 100 -13.85 5.23 8.84
C ASN A 100 -12.89 5.60 7.69
N GLN A 101 -13.44 5.66 6.46
CA GLN A 101 -12.75 5.98 5.21
C GLN A 101 -11.81 7.21 5.27
N GLN A 102 -12.07 8.17 6.15
CA GLN A 102 -11.34 9.45 6.20
C GLN A 102 -10.65 9.73 7.54
N CYS A 103 -10.81 8.84 8.53
CA CYS A 103 -10.35 9.05 9.89
C CYS A 103 -9.69 7.79 10.47
N GLY A 104 -8.43 7.95 10.84
CA GLY A 104 -7.56 6.93 11.42
C GLY A 104 -6.11 7.43 11.43
N VAL A 105 -5.25 6.82 12.26
CA VAL A 105 -3.87 7.27 12.46
C VAL A 105 -3.09 7.35 11.14
N CYS A 106 -3.19 6.33 10.27
CA CYS A 106 -2.51 6.29 8.97
C CYS A 106 -2.95 7.45 8.06
N VAL A 107 -4.26 7.62 7.82
CA VAL A 107 -4.75 8.72 6.95
C VAL A 107 -4.60 10.10 7.58
N SER A 108 -4.40 10.18 8.91
CA SER A 108 -4.03 11.43 9.59
C SER A 108 -2.59 11.86 9.28
N CYS A 109 -1.67 10.90 9.16
CA CYS A 109 -0.27 11.13 8.80
C CYS A 109 -0.05 11.25 7.28
N HIS A 110 -0.77 10.47 6.47
CA HIS A 110 -0.61 10.46 5.00
C HIS A 110 -1.48 11.52 4.30
N ARG A 111 -1.25 12.78 4.69
CA ARG A 111 -1.88 13.98 4.12
C ARG A 111 -0.93 14.71 3.18
N ALA A 112 -1.36 15.87 2.67
CA ALA A 112 -0.53 16.73 1.84
C ALA A 112 0.76 17.14 2.59
N PRO A 113 1.87 17.38 1.85
CA PRO A 113 3.10 17.92 2.41
C PRO A 113 2.84 19.14 3.30
N GLY A 114 3.57 19.25 4.41
CA GLY A 114 3.39 20.31 5.41
C GLY A 114 2.28 20.06 6.44
N THR A 115 1.34 19.15 6.18
CA THR A 115 0.33 18.72 7.17
C THR A 115 0.54 17.31 7.71
N SER A 116 1.45 16.56 7.10
CA SER A 116 1.90 15.26 7.59
C SER A 116 2.68 15.40 8.89
N LYS A 117 2.61 14.38 9.75
CA LYS A 117 3.50 14.24 10.92
C LYS A 117 4.85 13.64 10.56
N GLN A 118 5.02 13.15 9.34
CA GLN A 118 6.31 12.72 8.83
C GLN A 118 7.07 13.91 8.22
N VAL A 119 8.33 14.08 8.60
CA VAL A 119 9.16 15.19 8.13
C VAL A 119 9.46 15.04 6.65
N ASN A 120 9.27 16.12 5.88
CA ASN A 120 9.49 16.15 4.43
C ASN A 120 8.76 15.02 3.68
N MET A 121 7.54 14.70 4.14
CA MET A 121 6.63 13.79 3.43
C MET A 121 6.39 14.33 2.00
N PRO A 122 6.77 13.58 0.95
CA PRO A 122 6.49 13.99 -0.42
C PRO A 122 5.00 13.85 -0.71
N TYR A 123 4.55 14.44 -1.82
CA TYR A 123 3.25 14.09 -2.38
C TYR A 123 3.19 12.58 -2.66
N GLN A 124 2.02 11.99 -2.40
CA GLN A 124 1.77 10.56 -2.58
C GLN A 124 0.74 10.41 -3.68
N TYR A 125 1.15 10.82 -4.89
CA TYR A 125 0.33 10.78 -6.08
C TYR A 125 0.00 9.34 -6.49
N SER A 126 -0.98 9.22 -7.39
CA SER A 126 -1.40 7.95 -7.97
C SER A 126 -0.24 7.27 -8.74
N TYR A 127 -0.39 5.97 -9.02
CA TYR A 127 0.56 5.19 -9.80
C TYR A 127 0.80 5.83 -11.16
N SER A 128 -0.28 6.23 -11.87
CA SER A 128 -0.19 6.93 -13.16
C SER A 128 0.74 8.15 -13.14
N ASN A 129 0.80 8.90 -12.03
CA ASN A 129 1.73 10.02 -11.89
C ASN A 129 3.13 9.56 -11.50
N LYS A 130 3.22 8.86 -10.36
CA LYS A 130 4.50 8.58 -9.71
C LYS A 130 5.36 7.60 -10.50
N PHE A 131 4.73 6.59 -11.09
CA PHE A 131 5.41 5.46 -11.72
C PHE A 131 5.08 5.35 -13.22
N GLY A 132 3.83 5.68 -13.60
CA GLY A 132 3.42 5.87 -14.99
C GLY A 132 4.07 7.10 -15.63
N GLY A 133 4.47 8.10 -14.83
CA GLY A 133 5.28 9.23 -15.29
C GLY A 133 4.49 10.43 -15.84
N ASP A 134 3.16 10.40 -15.85
CA ASP A 134 2.35 11.55 -16.20
C ASP A 134 2.29 12.54 -15.03
N SER A 135 3.27 13.43 -14.98
CA SER A 135 3.40 14.44 -13.93
C SER A 135 2.25 15.45 -13.89
N SER A 136 1.41 15.52 -14.93
CA SER A 136 0.21 16.37 -14.93
C SER A 136 -0.90 15.84 -14.01
N LEU A 137 -0.86 14.54 -13.66
CA LEU A 137 -1.85 13.88 -12.82
C LEU A 137 -1.60 14.09 -11.32
N THR A 138 -1.81 15.32 -10.84
CA THR A 138 -1.55 15.68 -9.43
C THR A 138 -2.69 15.36 -8.46
N CYS A 139 -3.76 14.72 -8.94
CA CYS A 139 -4.94 14.39 -8.12
C CYS A 139 -5.28 12.90 -8.24
N PRO A 140 -5.37 12.14 -7.12
CA PRO A 140 -5.24 12.59 -5.74
C PRO A 140 -3.78 12.93 -5.35
N ALA A 141 -3.60 13.95 -4.51
CA ALA A 141 -2.27 14.43 -4.10
C ALA A 141 -1.64 13.63 -2.94
N ASN A 142 -2.44 12.83 -2.25
CA ASN A 142 -2.03 12.04 -1.09
C ASN A 142 -3.00 10.88 -0.84
N ILE A 143 -2.59 9.95 0.01
CA ILE A 143 -3.36 8.73 0.34
C ILE A 143 -4.72 9.06 0.94
N ARG A 144 -4.81 10.06 1.84
CA ARG A 144 -6.11 10.50 2.38
C ARG A 144 -7.04 10.98 1.27
N ALA A 145 -6.53 11.72 0.28
CA ALA A 145 -7.33 12.15 -0.86
C ALA A 145 -7.73 10.97 -1.77
N ALA A 146 -6.86 9.98 -1.96
CA ALA A 146 -7.17 8.79 -2.75
C ALA A 146 -8.34 7.99 -2.15
N PHE A 147 -8.36 7.80 -0.83
CA PHE A 147 -9.48 7.11 -0.18
C PHE A 147 -10.79 7.90 -0.16
N ARG A 148 -10.77 9.21 -0.45
CA ARG A 148 -11.95 10.09 -0.47
C ARG A 148 -12.76 10.05 -1.78
N PHE A 149 -12.33 9.29 -2.79
CA PHE A 149 -13.15 9.08 -3.99
C PHE A 149 -14.50 8.43 -3.68
N ILE A 150 -14.63 7.79 -2.51
CA ILE A 150 -15.88 7.30 -1.95
C ILE A 150 -16.08 7.87 -0.53
N ASP A 151 -17.33 7.95 -0.08
CA ASP A 151 -17.64 8.30 1.31
C ASP A 151 -17.64 7.09 2.25
N THR A 152 -18.07 7.30 3.50
CA THR A 152 -18.14 6.26 4.53
C THR A 152 -19.24 5.23 4.27
N THR A 153 -20.13 5.44 3.30
CA THR A 153 -21.14 4.48 2.84
C THR A 153 -20.72 3.78 1.55
N GLY A 154 -19.57 4.17 1.00
CA GLY A 154 -19.04 3.64 -0.24
C GLY A 154 -19.56 4.30 -1.51
N VAL A 155 -20.28 5.42 -1.40
CA VAL A 155 -20.83 6.14 -2.56
C VAL A 155 -19.75 7.05 -3.17
N PRO A 156 -19.55 7.03 -4.51
CA PRO A 156 -18.61 7.93 -5.19
C PRO A 156 -18.86 9.40 -4.87
N GLN A 157 -17.79 10.15 -4.66
CA GLN A 157 -17.81 11.59 -4.36
C GLN A 157 -17.20 12.39 -5.50
N LEU A 158 -17.66 13.64 -5.68
CA LEU A 158 -17.04 14.57 -6.63
C LEU A 158 -15.64 14.97 -6.15
N ILE A 159 -14.63 14.25 -6.60
CA ILE A 159 -13.21 14.46 -6.26
C ILE A 159 -12.40 14.43 -7.54
N CYS A 160 -11.41 15.33 -7.66
CA CYS A 160 -10.59 15.47 -8.88
C CYS A 160 -11.41 15.66 -10.17
N GLY A 161 -12.60 16.28 -10.07
CA GLY A 161 -13.50 16.50 -11.22
C GLY A 161 -14.24 15.25 -11.70
N SER A 162 -14.22 14.14 -10.94
CA SER A 162 -14.93 12.91 -11.28
C SER A 162 -16.00 12.56 -10.25
N THR A 163 -17.16 12.12 -10.72
CA THR A 163 -18.23 11.51 -9.91
C THR A 163 -18.27 9.99 -10.02
N THR A 164 -17.35 9.39 -10.77
CA THR A 164 -17.25 7.94 -10.96
C THR A 164 -16.11 7.31 -10.18
N GLY A 165 -15.47 8.08 -9.29
CA GLY A 165 -14.32 7.64 -8.52
C GLY A 165 -14.59 6.38 -7.71
N SER A 166 -13.52 5.64 -7.45
CA SER A 166 -13.55 4.43 -6.65
C SER A 166 -12.31 4.38 -5.74
N ALA A 167 -12.43 3.71 -4.60
CA ALA A 167 -11.33 3.44 -3.70
C ALA A 167 -11.56 2.08 -3.02
N HIS A 168 -10.49 1.48 -2.51
CA HIS A 168 -10.65 0.39 -1.56
C HIS A 168 -11.42 0.90 -0.34
N TYR A 169 -12.50 0.19 0.02
CA TYR A 169 -13.33 0.59 1.14
C TYR A 169 -12.77 0.04 2.43
N LEU A 170 -12.32 0.98 3.27
CA LEU A 170 -11.54 0.67 4.45
C LEU A 170 -12.35 -0.12 5.49
N SER A 171 -13.67 0.07 5.55
CA SER A 171 -14.54 -0.72 6.44
C SER A 171 -14.62 -2.19 6.02
N ASP A 172 -14.68 -2.48 4.72
CA ASP A 172 -14.68 -3.86 4.24
C ASP A 172 -13.33 -4.54 4.47
N ILE A 173 -12.23 -3.81 4.24
CA ILE A 173 -10.89 -4.32 4.55
C ILE A 173 -10.78 -4.63 6.04
N THR A 174 -11.24 -3.73 6.92
CA THR A 174 -11.25 -3.99 8.37
C THR A 174 -12.06 -5.25 8.69
N ALA A 175 -13.27 -5.40 8.14
CA ALA A 175 -14.10 -6.58 8.36
C ALA A 175 -13.47 -7.87 7.79
N PHE A 176 -12.77 -7.77 6.66
CA PHE A 176 -12.05 -8.88 6.05
C PHE A 176 -10.82 -9.30 6.86
N LEU A 177 -10.07 -8.36 7.43
CA LEU A 177 -8.91 -8.71 8.25
C LEU A 177 -9.33 -9.31 9.61
N GLN A 178 -10.46 -8.88 10.18
CA GLN A 178 -10.94 -9.40 11.46
C GLN A 178 -11.00 -10.93 11.50
N GLY A 179 -10.28 -11.52 12.46
CA GLY A 179 -10.25 -12.97 12.66
C GLY A 179 -9.37 -13.75 11.68
N ARG A 180 -8.57 -13.07 10.84
CA ARG A 180 -7.61 -13.70 9.92
C ARG A 180 -6.18 -13.28 10.26
N TRP A 181 -5.21 -14.14 9.96
CA TRP A 181 -3.78 -13.78 9.88
C TRP A 181 -3.24 -13.02 11.10
N GLY A 182 -3.70 -13.36 12.30
CA GLY A 182 -3.25 -12.72 13.54
C GLY A 182 -3.91 -11.38 13.87
N PHE A 183 -4.86 -10.91 13.04
CA PHE A 183 -5.78 -9.83 13.38
C PHE A 183 -6.94 -10.33 14.30
N ASN A 184 -6.71 -11.41 15.05
CA ASN A 184 -7.69 -12.13 15.86
C ASN A 184 -8.37 -11.20 16.87
N ASN A 185 -9.72 -11.21 16.88
CA ASN A 185 -10.71 -10.76 17.87
C ASN A 185 -10.36 -9.62 18.84
N THR A 186 -9.38 -8.78 18.54
CA THR A 186 -8.98 -7.65 19.35
C THR A 186 -10.07 -6.61 19.21
N LEU A 187 -11.21 -6.77 19.88
CA LEU A 187 -12.22 -5.75 20.24
C LEU A 187 -12.42 -4.60 19.22
N GLY A 188 -12.48 -4.90 17.91
CA GLY A 188 -12.54 -3.88 16.84
C GLY A 188 -11.30 -2.98 16.73
N CYS A 189 -10.09 -3.52 16.91
CA CYS A 189 -8.81 -2.84 16.92
C CYS A 189 -7.98 -3.17 15.65
N VAL A 190 -8.62 -3.17 14.48
CA VAL A 190 -7.94 -3.39 13.21
C VAL A 190 -7.83 -2.07 12.47
N ASN A 191 -6.61 -1.68 12.13
CA ASN A 191 -6.40 -0.63 11.15
C ASN A 191 -6.34 -1.27 9.75
N PRO A 192 -7.16 -0.82 8.79
CA PRO A 192 -7.21 -1.47 7.48
C PRO A 192 -5.93 -1.25 6.66
N CYS A 193 -5.21 -0.15 6.89
CA CYS A 193 -3.91 0.09 6.26
C CYS A 193 -2.85 -0.90 6.76
N SER A 194 -2.96 -1.40 8.00
CA SER A 194 -2.00 -2.39 8.52
C SER A 194 -2.15 -3.78 7.92
N GLY A 195 -3.23 -4.07 7.19
CA GLY A 195 -3.31 -5.28 6.37
C GLY A 195 -2.27 -5.28 5.25
N CYS A 196 -2.04 -4.13 4.63
CA CYS A 196 -1.17 -4.00 3.46
C CYS A 196 0.23 -3.44 3.80
N HIS A 197 0.41 -2.89 4.99
CA HIS A 197 1.63 -2.23 5.42
C HIS A 197 1.98 -2.60 6.85
N ASN A 198 3.24 -2.91 7.12
CA ASN A 198 3.73 -2.95 8.49
C ASN A 198 4.15 -1.55 8.93
N PRO A 199 3.43 -0.84 9.81
CA PRO A 199 3.78 0.52 10.21
C PRO A 199 5.13 0.60 10.97
N HIS A 200 5.64 -0.51 11.49
CA HIS A 200 6.93 -0.58 12.17
C HIS A 200 8.09 -0.97 11.24
N LYS A 201 7.82 -1.42 10.00
CA LYS A 201 8.87 -1.86 9.06
C LYS A 201 8.78 -1.22 7.68
N ALA A 202 7.64 -0.64 7.31
CA ALA A 202 7.41 -0.05 5.99
C ALA A 202 8.48 1.00 5.69
N GLN A 203 9.12 0.87 4.53
CA GLN A 203 10.20 1.75 4.11
C GLN A 203 9.73 2.76 3.08
N ARG A 204 10.47 3.87 2.97
CA ARG A 204 10.16 4.91 2.00
C ARG A 204 10.54 4.42 0.61
N HIS A 205 9.55 4.29 -0.25
CA HIS A 205 9.76 3.77 -1.60
C HIS A 205 10.11 4.88 -2.59
N ASN A 206 11.37 4.89 -3.06
CA ASN A 206 11.89 5.80 -4.07
C ASN A 206 12.35 5.02 -5.31
N TYR A 207 11.74 5.28 -6.48
CA TYR A 207 12.23 4.86 -7.81
C TYR A 207 12.78 6.08 -8.56
N PRO A 208 13.83 5.97 -9.43
CA PRO A 208 14.49 4.74 -9.90
C PRO A 208 15.67 4.25 -9.04
N MET A 209 16.03 4.96 -7.98
CA MET A 209 17.23 4.68 -7.19
C MET A 209 16.86 4.53 -5.72
N GLY A 210 16.86 3.29 -5.24
CA GLY A 210 16.48 2.97 -3.86
C GLY A 210 16.49 1.49 -3.50
N SER A 211 17.46 0.73 -4.04
CA SER A 211 17.92 -0.56 -3.54
C SER A 211 16.96 -1.75 -3.60
N LYS A 212 17.50 -2.90 -4.03
CA LYS A 212 17.10 -4.19 -3.44
C LYS A 212 16.96 -4.00 -1.92
N GLY A 213 15.83 -4.37 -1.34
CA GLY A 213 15.61 -4.24 0.11
C GLY A 213 14.75 -3.06 0.61
N THR A 214 14.12 -2.22 -0.25
CA THR A 214 13.10 -1.25 0.24
C THR A 214 11.69 -1.50 -0.29
N SER A 215 10.71 -1.60 0.61
CA SER A 215 9.29 -1.70 0.24
C SER A 215 8.36 -1.14 1.33
N PRO A 216 7.24 -0.50 0.93
CA PRO A 216 6.20 -0.11 1.88
C PRO A 216 5.23 -1.26 2.18
N LEU A 217 5.22 -2.32 1.35
CA LEU A 217 4.22 -3.38 1.38
C LEU A 217 4.56 -4.41 2.43
N SER A 218 3.55 -5.08 2.97
CA SER A 218 3.66 -6.34 3.70
C SER A 218 2.53 -7.25 3.25
N LEU A 219 2.74 -8.57 3.22
CA LEU A 219 1.65 -9.50 2.98
C LEU A 219 0.72 -9.55 4.21
N PRO A 220 -0.59 -9.29 4.07
CA PRO A 220 -1.55 -9.48 5.14
C PRO A 220 -1.47 -10.87 5.79
N SER A 221 -1.28 -11.92 4.99
CA SER A 221 -1.28 -13.31 5.45
C SER A 221 -0.08 -13.70 6.31
N THR A 222 0.97 -12.89 6.35
CA THR A 222 2.16 -13.15 7.18
C THR A 222 2.14 -12.38 8.50
N HIS A 223 1.05 -11.66 8.79
CA HIS A 223 0.95 -10.81 9.98
C HIS A 223 1.05 -11.59 11.32
N ASP A 224 0.58 -12.84 11.39
CA ASP A 224 0.67 -13.69 12.60
C ASP A 224 2.05 -14.32 12.85
N GLY A 225 3.00 -14.11 11.94
CA GLY A 225 4.36 -14.62 12.05
C GLY A 225 5.38 -13.57 11.64
N ASP A 226 5.98 -13.77 10.47
CA ASP A 226 7.07 -12.94 9.96
C ASP A 226 6.53 -11.73 9.20
N TRP A 227 5.83 -10.83 9.90
CA TRP A 227 5.24 -9.61 9.34
C TRP A 227 6.35 -8.66 8.86
N ASN A 228 6.98 -8.99 7.75
CA ASN A 228 8.08 -8.29 7.10
C ASN A 228 7.57 -7.44 5.94
N VAL A 229 8.46 -6.59 5.44
CA VAL A 229 8.21 -5.91 4.17
C VAL A 229 8.28 -6.93 3.03
N TYR A 230 7.39 -6.77 2.04
CA TYR A 230 7.26 -7.65 0.88
C TYR A 230 7.54 -6.88 -0.41
N GLY A 231 8.13 -7.52 -1.42
CA GLY A 231 8.50 -6.88 -2.67
C GLY A 231 9.83 -6.15 -2.58
N ALA A 232 10.63 -6.49 -1.57
CA ALA A 232 11.97 -5.94 -1.34
C ALA A 232 13.04 -6.89 -1.88
N GLU A 233 12.79 -8.20 -1.78
CA GLU A 233 13.72 -9.24 -2.22
C GLU A 233 13.63 -9.55 -3.71
N THR A 234 14.64 -10.24 -4.26
CA THR A 234 14.71 -10.57 -5.69
C THR A 234 13.69 -11.61 -6.13
N ASN A 235 13.25 -12.48 -5.23
CA ASN A 235 12.20 -13.49 -5.47
C ASN A 235 10.78 -12.93 -5.25
N GLU A 236 10.63 -11.66 -4.90
CA GLU A 236 9.35 -10.98 -4.66
C GLU A 236 9.10 -9.91 -5.74
N ARG A 237 9.58 -10.16 -6.97
CA ARG A 237 9.54 -9.22 -8.09
C ARG A 237 8.77 -9.80 -9.26
N MET A 238 8.21 -8.94 -10.11
CA MET A 238 7.44 -9.38 -11.28
C MET A 238 8.26 -10.18 -12.30
N ASN A 239 9.59 -10.13 -12.27
CA ASN A 239 10.43 -10.98 -13.12
C ASN A 239 10.44 -12.46 -12.70
N SER A 240 9.70 -12.85 -11.65
CA SER A 240 9.32 -14.24 -11.39
C SER A 240 8.37 -14.79 -12.47
N TYR A 241 7.66 -13.90 -13.17
CA TYR A 241 6.78 -14.22 -14.29
C TYR A 241 7.42 -13.90 -15.64
N THR A 242 6.80 -14.40 -16.70
CA THR A 242 6.97 -13.84 -18.03
C THR A 242 6.25 -12.48 -18.09
N TYR A 243 6.93 -11.42 -17.66
CA TYR A 243 6.40 -10.06 -17.53
C TYR A 243 7.04 -9.09 -18.54
N GLN A 244 6.28 -8.08 -18.93
CA GLN A 244 6.72 -6.93 -19.72
C GLN A 244 6.04 -5.67 -19.20
N ALA A 245 6.84 -4.74 -18.68
CA ALA A 245 6.35 -3.47 -18.18
C ALA A 245 5.71 -2.64 -19.30
N PRO A 246 4.62 -1.91 -19.01
CA PRO A 246 4.10 -0.89 -19.92
C PRO A 246 5.14 0.21 -20.17
N TYR A 247 4.99 0.93 -21.28
CA TYR A 247 5.75 2.15 -21.48
C TYR A 247 5.42 3.20 -20.42
N ARG A 248 6.43 3.97 -20.03
CA ARG A 248 6.22 5.19 -19.25
C ARG A 248 5.56 6.26 -20.12
N TYR A 249 4.73 7.11 -19.53
CA TYR A 249 4.03 8.21 -20.19
C TYR A 249 4.94 9.01 -21.14
N GLY A 250 4.48 9.17 -22.39
CA GLY A 250 5.21 9.93 -23.41
C GLY A 250 6.47 9.25 -23.94
N SER A 251 6.67 7.96 -23.65
CA SER A 251 7.82 7.18 -24.09
C SER A 251 7.43 5.95 -24.89
N THR A 252 8.34 5.50 -25.74
CA THR A 252 8.31 4.18 -26.40
C THR A 252 9.63 3.42 -26.24
N SER A 253 10.53 3.92 -25.38
CA SER A 253 11.88 3.37 -25.14
C SER A 253 12.20 3.17 -23.66
N THR A 254 11.34 3.67 -22.77
CA THR A 254 11.47 3.52 -21.33
C THR A 254 10.18 3.04 -20.71
N TYR A 255 10.29 2.32 -19.59
CA TYR A 255 9.23 1.52 -19.00
C TYR A 255 8.91 1.93 -17.58
N GLU A 256 7.70 1.59 -17.15
CA GLU A 256 7.29 1.70 -15.75
C GLU A 256 8.03 0.66 -14.86
N PRO A 257 8.20 0.92 -13.55
CA PRO A 257 7.84 2.15 -12.83
C PRO A 257 8.92 3.24 -12.89
N ASN A 258 10.12 2.91 -13.39
CA ASN A 258 11.32 3.74 -13.23
C ASN A 258 11.54 4.79 -14.32
N GLY A 259 10.97 4.59 -15.51
CA GLY A 259 11.34 5.37 -16.68
C GLY A 259 12.75 5.08 -17.18
N ASP A 260 13.24 3.86 -16.95
CA ASP A 260 14.48 3.34 -17.50
C ASP A 260 14.20 2.24 -18.56
N VAL A 261 15.24 1.56 -19.03
CA VAL A 261 15.11 0.49 -20.04
C VAL A 261 14.77 -0.88 -19.45
N ILE A 262 14.59 -1.00 -18.14
CA ILE A 262 14.27 -2.26 -17.46
C ILE A 262 12.78 -2.55 -17.65
N SER A 263 12.48 -3.53 -18.48
CA SER A 263 11.10 -3.93 -18.81
C SER A 263 10.64 -5.24 -18.18
N ASN A 264 11.56 -6.05 -17.66
CA ASN A 264 11.24 -7.40 -17.22
C ASN A 264 10.63 -7.48 -15.81
N GLY A 265 10.41 -6.35 -15.13
CA GLY A 265 9.80 -6.29 -13.80
C GLY A 265 10.75 -6.62 -12.65
N SER A 266 12.05 -6.77 -12.89
CA SER A 266 13.05 -6.98 -11.83
C SER A 266 13.16 -5.81 -10.86
N ASN A 267 12.69 -4.63 -11.27
CA ASN A 267 12.60 -3.42 -10.46
C ASN A 267 11.22 -3.24 -9.82
N MET A 268 10.23 -4.12 -10.02
CA MET A 268 8.87 -3.95 -9.52
C MET A 268 8.46 -5.09 -8.56
N PRO A 269 7.87 -4.80 -7.39
CA PRO A 269 7.25 -5.81 -6.53
C PRO A 269 6.32 -6.72 -7.32
N ASP A 270 6.26 -7.98 -6.91
CA ASP A 270 5.24 -8.91 -7.35
C ASP A 270 3.87 -8.50 -6.79
N TYR A 271 3.24 -7.55 -7.49
CA TYR A 271 1.90 -7.07 -7.16
C TYR A 271 0.83 -8.15 -7.41
N VAL A 272 1.12 -9.18 -8.20
CA VAL A 272 0.20 -10.33 -8.36
C VAL A 272 0.10 -11.05 -7.02
N THR A 273 1.22 -11.55 -6.48
CA THR A 273 1.22 -12.25 -5.18
C THR A 273 0.66 -11.35 -4.07
N PHE A 274 1.08 -10.09 -4.01
CA PHE A 274 0.60 -9.15 -2.99
C PHE A 274 -0.91 -8.90 -3.07
N CYS A 275 -1.47 -8.61 -4.25
CA CYS A 275 -2.90 -8.34 -4.38
C CYS A 275 -3.73 -9.62 -4.19
N MET A 276 -3.27 -10.75 -4.74
CA MET A 276 -3.95 -12.05 -4.65
C MET A 276 -4.01 -12.60 -3.22
N ASP A 277 -3.17 -12.11 -2.31
CA ASP A 277 -3.23 -12.46 -0.88
C ASP A 277 -4.62 -12.17 -0.28
N CYS A 278 -5.25 -11.06 -0.68
CA CYS A 278 -6.64 -10.73 -0.35
C CYS A 278 -7.62 -11.05 -1.49
N HIS A 279 -7.19 -10.94 -2.74
CA HIS A 279 -8.03 -11.07 -3.92
C HIS A 279 -7.97 -12.45 -4.56
N ASN A 280 -8.21 -13.53 -3.81
CA ASN A 280 -8.28 -14.88 -4.39
C ASN A 280 -9.68 -15.50 -4.29
N THR A 281 -9.94 -16.45 -5.19
CA THR A 281 -11.23 -17.11 -5.35
C THR A 281 -11.69 -17.86 -4.11
N SER A 282 -10.78 -18.27 -3.21
CA SER A 282 -11.15 -18.89 -1.93
C SER A 282 -11.94 -17.94 -1.02
N TYR A 283 -11.91 -16.64 -1.31
CA TYR A 283 -12.62 -15.59 -0.57
C TYR A 283 -13.83 -15.01 -1.33
N ASP A 284 -14.25 -15.61 -2.46
CA ASP A 284 -15.37 -15.11 -3.28
C ASP A 284 -16.67 -14.88 -2.48
N THR A 285 -16.91 -15.67 -1.43
CA THR A 285 -18.11 -15.57 -0.58
C THR A 285 -18.01 -14.48 0.49
N GLN A 286 -16.83 -13.87 0.66
CA GLN A 286 -16.51 -13.00 1.79
C GLN A 286 -16.51 -11.51 1.41
N MET A 287 -16.52 -11.21 0.11
CA MET A 287 -16.76 -9.87 -0.44
C MET A 287 -18.27 -9.60 -0.49
N ASN A 288 -18.90 -9.43 0.67
CA ASN A 288 -20.34 -9.15 0.82
C ASN A 288 -20.63 -7.65 0.90
N SER A 289 -19.89 -6.83 0.16
CA SER A 289 -20.00 -5.39 0.34
C SER A 289 -21.34 -4.86 -0.20
N ALA A 290 -22.02 -4.03 0.59
CA ALA A 290 -23.14 -3.22 0.10
C ALA A 290 -22.71 -2.40 -1.12
N GLN A 291 -21.44 -2.01 -1.16
CA GLN A 291 -20.74 -1.45 -2.32
C GLN A 291 -20.89 -2.27 -3.60
N ARG A 292 -20.69 -3.59 -3.59
CA ARG A 292 -20.88 -4.43 -4.79
C ARG A 292 -22.26 -4.22 -5.43
N ASN A 293 -23.29 -4.09 -4.60
CA ASN A 293 -24.67 -3.90 -5.04
C ASN A 293 -24.95 -2.42 -5.40
N SER A 294 -24.44 -1.48 -4.60
CA SER A 294 -24.53 -0.03 -4.85
C SER A 294 -23.79 0.41 -6.12
N PHE A 295 -22.63 -0.17 -6.41
CA PHE A 295 -21.81 0.13 -7.58
C PHE A 295 -22.35 -0.44 -8.88
N THR A 296 -23.16 -1.49 -8.80
CA THR A 296 -23.78 -2.13 -9.97
C THR A 296 -25.26 -1.75 -10.14
N ASN A 297 -25.79 -0.80 -9.35
CA ASN A 297 -27.21 -0.46 -9.29
C ASN A 297 -28.12 -1.70 -9.18
N ASN A 298 -27.72 -2.67 -8.34
CA ASN A 298 -28.36 -3.98 -8.19
C ASN A 298 -28.45 -4.85 -9.47
N TRP A 299 -27.90 -4.40 -10.60
CA TRP A 299 -28.03 -5.09 -11.88
C TRP A 299 -27.03 -6.23 -12.04
N LEU A 300 -25.91 -6.25 -11.29
CA LEU A 300 -24.82 -7.22 -11.49
C LEU A 300 -24.06 -7.57 -10.21
N GLY A 301 -24.78 -8.03 -9.17
CA GLY A 301 -24.17 -8.66 -7.97
C GLY A 301 -23.33 -9.93 -8.25
N LEU A 302 -23.07 -10.25 -9.52
CA LEU A 302 -22.42 -11.47 -10.01
C LEU A 302 -20.99 -11.27 -10.53
N TYR A 303 -20.48 -10.04 -10.71
CA TYR A 303 -19.30 -9.80 -11.58
C TYR A 303 -18.08 -9.10 -10.94
N ILE A 304 -18.16 -8.54 -9.73
CA ILE A 304 -16.94 -8.16 -8.99
C ILE A 304 -16.59 -9.35 -8.10
N ARG A 305 -15.90 -10.33 -8.70
CA ARG A 305 -15.36 -11.50 -8.02
C ARG A 305 -13.86 -11.35 -7.86
N ASN A 306 -13.29 -12.15 -6.96
CA ASN A 306 -11.85 -12.19 -6.90
C ASN A 306 -11.30 -12.79 -8.20
N PRO A 307 -10.21 -12.25 -8.76
CA PRO A 307 -9.57 -12.83 -9.92
C PRO A 307 -9.21 -14.31 -9.70
N ASP A 308 -9.30 -15.11 -10.76
CA ASP A 308 -8.67 -16.42 -10.85
C ASP A 308 -7.47 -16.31 -11.77
N TRP A 309 -6.29 -16.19 -11.17
CA TRP A 309 -5.07 -15.98 -11.94
C TRP A 309 -4.70 -17.15 -12.85
N ASN A 310 -5.23 -18.35 -12.58
CA ASN A 310 -4.96 -19.53 -13.40
C ASN A 310 -5.79 -19.58 -14.69
N THR A 311 -6.90 -18.85 -14.74
CA THR A 311 -7.80 -18.79 -15.91
C THR A 311 -7.85 -17.42 -16.56
N SER A 312 -7.30 -16.39 -15.92
CA SER A 312 -7.21 -15.02 -16.44
C SER A 312 -6.26 -14.92 -17.65
N PRO A 313 -6.69 -14.31 -18.78
CA PRO A 313 -5.84 -14.09 -19.97
C PRO A 313 -4.76 -13.01 -19.77
N HIS A 314 -4.83 -12.24 -18.68
CA HIS A 314 -3.76 -11.35 -18.23
C HIS A 314 -2.96 -11.96 -17.06
N GLY A 315 -3.29 -13.20 -16.69
CA GLY A 315 -2.61 -14.00 -15.69
C GLY A 315 -1.90 -15.19 -16.33
N ASN A 316 -1.97 -16.36 -15.69
CA ASN A 316 -1.26 -17.56 -16.11
C ASN A 316 -1.87 -18.24 -17.34
N ALA A 317 -3.14 -17.97 -17.65
CA ALA A 317 -3.76 -18.53 -18.85
C ALA A 317 -3.30 -17.75 -20.08
N ASP A 318 -2.89 -18.49 -21.12
CA ASP A 318 -2.66 -17.88 -22.42
C ASP A 318 -4.02 -17.50 -23.03
N GLY A 319 -4.15 -16.27 -23.51
CA GLY A 319 -5.29 -15.86 -24.31
C GLY A 319 -5.39 -16.73 -25.57
N ALA A 320 -6.57 -16.82 -26.18
CA ALA A 320 -6.73 -17.59 -27.41
C ALA A 320 -5.67 -17.17 -28.46
N LYS A 321 -5.06 -18.16 -29.12
CA LYS A 321 -3.92 -18.01 -30.05
C LYS A 321 -4.13 -17.02 -31.21
N SER A 322 -5.35 -16.50 -31.39
CA SER A 322 -5.73 -15.50 -32.40
C SER A 322 -5.41 -14.04 -32.01
N ASP A 323 -4.92 -13.78 -30.79
CA ASP A 323 -4.56 -12.43 -30.29
C ASP A 323 -3.17 -11.95 -30.73
N SER A 324 -2.40 -12.78 -31.43
CA SER A 324 -1.01 -12.49 -31.80
C SER A 324 -0.82 -11.23 -32.65
N THR A 325 -1.80 -10.83 -33.46
CA THR A 325 -1.76 -9.60 -34.28
C THR A 325 -2.43 -8.40 -33.62
N LYS A 326 -2.98 -8.58 -32.41
CA LYS A 326 -3.86 -7.61 -31.76
C LYS A 326 -3.24 -6.95 -30.54
N ARG A 327 -1.93 -7.10 -30.30
CA ARG A 327 -1.22 -6.42 -29.21
C ARG A 327 -0.40 -5.25 -29.73
N LYS A 328 -0.30 -4.21 -28.92
CA LYS A 328 0.52 -3.04 -29.18
C LYS A 328 1.83 -3.17 -28.40
N ALA A 329 2.86 -2.51 -28.91
CA ALA A 329 4.12 -2.39 -28.20
C ALA A 329 3.88 -1.82 -26.77
N PRO A 330 4.65 -2.28 -25.77
CA PRO A 330 5.86 -3.09 -25.89
C PRO A 330 5.63 -4.61 -25.92
N TYR A 331 4.38 -5.05 -25.92
CA TYR A 331 4.04 -6.47 -25.92
C TYR A 331 4.23 -7.06 -27.30
N THR A 332 4.91 -8.21 -27.38
CA THR A 332 5.09 -8.94 -28.63
C THR A 332 3.96 -9.94 -28.89
N ALA A 333 3.75 -10.21 -30.17
CA ALA A 333 2.90 -11.28 -30.66
C ALA A 333 3.35 -12.65 -30.12
N ASN A 334 2.41 -13.57 -29.88
CA ASN A 334 2.67 -14.99 -29.55
C ASN A 334 3.38 -15.28 -28.22
N LYS A 335 3.34 -14.36 -27.25
CA LYS A 335 3.91 -14.57 -25.91
C LYS A 335 2.89 -14.24 -24.84
N ASN A 336 2.53 -15.18 -23.96
CA ASN A 336 1.69 -14.80 -22.82
C ASN A 336 2.50 -13.90 -21.88
N TYR A 337 1.93 -12.75 -21.52
CA TYR A 337 2.50 -11.86 -20.54
C TYR A 337 1.58 -11.80 -19.35
N VAL A 338 2.09 -12.23 -18.20
CA VAL A 338 1.41 -11.98 -16.92
C VAL A 338 1.51 -10.47 -16.70
N LEU A 339 0.38 -9.80 -16.44
CA LEU A 339 0.37 -8.38 -16.11
C LEU A 339 0.47 -8.19 -14.60
N SER A 340 1.04 -7.07 -14.17
CA SER A 340 0.90 -6.64 -12.80
C SER A 340 -0.48 -6.06 -12.58
N CYS A 341 -1.05 -6.23 -11.38
CA CYS A 341 -2.31 -5.58 -11.02
C CYS A 341 -2.22 -4.05 -11.18
N THR A 342 -1.04 -3.48 -10.90
CA THR A 342 -0.79 -2.05 -11.01
C THR A 342 -0.55 -1.55 -12.43
N ASP A 343 -0.49 -2.42 -13.44
CA ASP A 343 -0.47 -1.98 -14.86
C ASP A 343 -1.79 -1.30 -15.23
N CYS A 344 -2.89 -1.68 -14.56
CA CYS A 344 -4.24 -1.20 -14.84
C CYS A 344 -4.94 -0.56 -13.64
N HIS A 345 -4.59 -0.92 -12.41
CA HIS A 345 -5.29 -0.47 -11.20
C HIS A 345 -4.45 0.42 -10.29
N GLU A 346 -5.11 1.39 -9.67
CA GLU A 346 -4.60 2.18 -8.56
C GLU A 346 -4.80 1.43 -7.24
N ALA A 347 -3.75 1.27 -6.44
CA ALA A 347 -3.82 0.46 -5.22
C ALA A 347 -4.66 1.08 -4.08
N HIS A 348 -4.93 2.39 -4.12
CA HIS A 348 -5.68 3.09 -3.07
C HIS A 348 -7.02 3.62 -3.57
N GLY A 349 -6.99 4.48 -4.60
CA GLY A 349 -8.18 5.07 -5.18
C GLY A 349 -7.89 5.79 -6.50
N SER A 350 -8.92 5.86 -7.34
CA SER A 350 -8.87 6.44 -8.67
C SER A 350 -10.11 7.29 -8.95
N PRO A 351 -10.02 8.34 -9.79
CA PRO A 351 -11.20 9.02 -10.32
C PRO A 351 -12.01 8.15 -11.30
N ASN A 352 -11.48 7.04 -11.78
CA ASN A 352 -12.23 6.08 -12.60
C ASN A 352 -12.86 4.98 -11.72
N GLY A 353 -13.90 4.32 -12.23
CA GLY A 353 -14.49 3.15 -11.58
C GLY A 353 -13.52 1.97 -11.55
N LEU A 354 -13.76 0.98 -10.67
CA LEU A 354 -12.93 -0.23 -10.51
C LEU A 354 -11.43 0.03 -10.32
N LEU A 355 -11.08 1.13 -9.64
CA LEU A 355 -9.72 1.58 -9.37
C LEU A 355 -8.89 1.79 -10.65
N MET A 356 -9.49 1.89 -11.84
CA MET A 356 -8.72 1.93 -13.09
C MET A 356 -7.80 3.15 -13.13
N ARG A 357 -6.55 2.96 -13.52
CA ARG A 357 -5.60 4.04 -13.77
C ARG A 357 -6.11 5.02 -14.82
N LYS A 358 -5.62 6.26 -14.75
CA LYS A 358 -5.88 7.26 -15.79
C LYS A 358 -4.93 7.11 -16.97
N GLU A 359 -3.68 6.80 -16.69
CA GLU A 359 -2.63 6.61 -17.68
C GLU A 359 -2.17 5.15 -17.64
N VAL A 360 -2.08 4.54 -18.81
CA VAL A 360 -1.62 3.16 -19.02
C VAL A 360 -0.84 3.10 -20.34
N ASN A 361 0.33 2.47 -20.30
CA ASN A 361 1.16 2.16 -21.46
C ASN A 361 1.52 3.38 -22.31
N GLY A 362 2.13 4.38 -21.68
CA GLY A 362 2.77 5.51 -22.36
C GLY A 362 1.79 6.53 -22.96
N SER A 363 0.50 6.36 -22.68
CA SER A 363 -0.57 6.93 -23.50
C SER A 363 -1.31 8.07 -22.81
N SER A 364 -2.13 8.83 -23.57
CA SER A 364 -2.96 9.89 -22.97
C SER A 364 -3.91 9.37 -21.89
N THR A 365 -4.39 10.27 -21.04
CA THR A 365 -5.29 9.90 -19.95
C THR A 365 -6.66 9.40 -20.44
N VAL A 366 -7.28 8.49 -19.69
CA VAL A 366 -8.68 8.08 -19.82
C VAL A 366 -9.48 8.58 -18.61
N ALA A 367 -10.65 9.13 -18.88
CA ALA A 367 -11.58 9.63 -17.86
C ALA A 367 -12.93 8.98 -18.08
N PHE A 368 -13.42 8.29 -17.06
CA PHE A 368 -14.69 7.57 -17.14
C PHE A 368 -15.82 8.56 -16.85
N THR A 369 -16.86 8.52 -17.66
CA THR A 369 -18.09 9.32 -17.44
C THR A 369 -19.16 8.53 -16.69
N ALA A 370 -19.06 7.21 -16.73
CA ALA A 370 -19.86 6.25 -15.98
C ALA A 370 -19.07 4.93 -15.83
N TRP A 371 -19.50 4.05 -14.91
CA TRP A 371 -18.85 2.75 -14.75
C TRP A 371 -19.08 1.82 -15.94
N ALA A 372 -20.27 1.90 -16.55
CA ALA A 372 -20.60 1.22 -17.80
C ALA A 372 -20.18 2.01 -19.05
N ASP A 373 -19.28 3.00 -18.91
CA ASP A 373 -18.77 3.78 -20.03
C ASP A 373 -17.92 2.92 -20.97
N ARG A 374 -18.61 2.34 -21.94
CA ARG A 374 -18.02 1.46 -22.95
C ARG A 374 -16.92 2.15 -23.75
N ALA A 375 -17.05 3.45 -24.03
CA ALA A 375 -16.05 4.17 -24.83
C ALA A 375 -14.75 4.31 -24.05
N SER A 376 -14.84 4.66 -22.76
CA SER A 376 -13.68 4.75 -21.87
C SER A 376 -13.03 3.40 -21.62
N TRP A 377 -13.80 2.33 -21.39
CA TRP A 377 -13.28 0.96 -21.31
C TRP A 377 -12.55 0.54 -22.58
N LEU A 378 -13.15 0.78 -23.75
CA LEU A 378 -12.52 0.48 -25.03
C LEU A 378 -11.22 1.28 -25.20
N SER A 379 -11.24 2.58 -24.88
CA SER A 379 -10.06 3.43 -24.97
C SER A 379 -8.92 2.95 -24.05
N LEU A 380 -9.26 2.43 -22.87
CA LEU A 380 -8.29 1.87 -21.93
C LEU A 380 -7.69 0.56 -22.46
N CYS A 381 -8.53 -0.39 -22.89
CA CYS A 381 -8.05 -1.66 -23.44
C CYS A 381 -7.23 -1.43 -24.74
N GLN A 382 -7.61 -0.43 -25.54
CA GLN A 382 -6.88 -0.07 -26.75
C GLN A 382 -5.50 0.55 -26.49
N ARG A 383 -5.10 0.82 -25.25
CA ARG A 383 -3.70 1.19 -24.94
C ARG A 383 -2.74 0.04 -25.19
N CYS A 384 -3.20 -1.19 -25.02
CA CYS A 384 -2.40 -2.41 -25.23
C CYS A 384 -2.93 -3.29 -26.36
N HIS A 385 -4.19 -3.13 -26.79
CA HIS A 385 -4.79 -3.95 -27.84
C HIS A 385 -5.18 -3.16 -29.11
N THR A 386 -5.05 -3.81 -30.26
CA THR A 386 -5.64 -3.41 -31.53
C THR A 386 -7.01 -4.07 -31.66
N ILE A 387 -8.05 -3.35 -31.25
CA ILE A 387 -9.43 -3.84 -31.24
C ILE A 387 -10.18 -3.34 -32.48
N GLY A 388 -10.52 -4.26 -33.39
CA GLY A 388 -11.24 -3.97 -34.62
C GLY A 388 -12.72 -3.58 -34.41
N SER A 389 -13.36 -3.03 -35.45
CA SER A 389 -14.76 -2.60 -35.41
C SER A 389 -15.76 -3.74 -35.16
N GLY A 390 -15.45 -4.97 -35.58
CA GLY A 390 -16.29 -6.16 -35.36
C GLY A 390 -16.29 -6.71 -33.93
N HIS A 391 -15.31 -6.34 -33.09
CA HIS A 391 -15.19 -6.79 -31.68
C HIS A 391 -15.93 -5.84 -30.69
N LYS A 392 -16.76 -4.94 -31.24
CA LYS A 392 -17.47 -3.89 -30.52
C LYS A 392 -18.91 -4.34 -30.22
N GLY A 393 -19.10 -5.33 -29.34
CA GLY A 393 -20.42 -5.69 -28.79
C GLY A 393 -21.03 -4.57 -27.92
N SER A 394 -22.31 -4.65 -27.54
CA SER A 394 -23.00 -3.62 -26.73
C SER A 394 -22.46 -3.43 -25.31
N ASN A 395 -21.75 -4.44 -24.79
CA ASN A 395 -21.25 -4.47 -23.43
C ASN A 395 -19.85 -3.79 -23.31
N PRO A 396 -19.55 -3.13 -22.17
CA PRO A 396 -18.20 -2.76 -21.81
C PRO A 396 -17.24 -3.96 -21.78
N CYS A 397 -15.96 -3.71 -22.03
CA CYS A 397 -14.94 -4.76 -22.14
C CYS A 397 -14.86 -5.65 -20.89
N TYR A 398 -14.97 -5.07 -19.69
CA TYR A 398 -14.84 -5.81 -18.42
C TYR A 398 -15.90 -6.90 -18.22
N ILE A 399 -17.05 -6.84 -18.91
CA ILE A 399 -18.11 -7.84 -18.78
C ILE A 399 -17.66 -9.19 -19.35
N CYS A 400 -16.92 -9.16 -20.46
CA CYS A 400 -16.43 -10.36 -21.14
C CYS A 400 -14.95 -10.65 -20.83
N HIS A 401 -14.18 -9.61 -20.49
CA HIS A 401 -12.73 -9.66 -20.26
C HIS A 401 -12.40 -9.37 -18.80
N SER A 402 -13.05 -10.07 -17.88
CA SER A 402 -12.73 -10.04 -16.45
C SER A 402 -11.68 -11.09 -16.09
N HIS A 403 -11.04 -10.92 -14.93
CA HIS A 403 -10.07 -11.89 -14.40
C HIS A 403 -10.71 -13.12 -13.74
N TYR A 404 -12.03 -13.22 -13.69
CA TYR A 404 -12.74 -14.42 -13.23
C TYR A 404 -13.22 -15.22 -14.44
N PRO A 405 -13.29 -16.56 -14.35
CA PRO A 405 -13.87 -17.39 -15.40
C PRO A 405 -15.36 -17.03 -15.54
N SER A 406 -15.66 -16.19 -16.52
CA SER A 406 -17.03 -15.88 -16.86
C SER A 406 -17.63 -17.07 -17.61
N ALA A 407 -18.94 -17.29 -17.46
CA ALA A 407 -19.68 -18.30 -18.23
C ALA A 407 -19.59 -18.07 -19.76
N ALA A 408 -19.14 -16.89 -20.19
CA ALA A 408 -18.73 -16.60 -21.55
C ALA A 408 -17.21 -16.77 -21.64
N GLN A 409 -16.75 -17.97 -21.98
CA GLN A 409 -15.36 -18.20 -22.35
C GLN A 409 -14.93 -17.17 -23.41
N PRO A 410 -13.82 -16.43 -23.23
CA PRO A 410 -13.34 -15.52 -24.25
C PRO A 410 -12.86 -16.35 -25.45
N PHE A 411 -13.40 -16.06 -26.62
CA PHE A 411 -12.94 -16.61 -27.91
C PHE A 411 -11.50 -16.22 -28.24
#